data_AF-A0A9D6FSY2-F1
#
_entry.id   AF-A0A9D6FSY2-F1
#
_cell.length_a   1.000
_cell.length_b   1.000
_cell.length_c   1.000
_cell.angle_alpha   90.00
_cell.angle_beta   90.00
_cell.angle_gamma   90.00
#
_symmetry.space_group_name_H-M   'P 1'
#
loop_
_entity.id
_entity.type
_entity.pdbx_description
1 polymer ?
#
loop_
_entity_poly.entity_id
_entity_poly.type
_entity_poly.pdbx_seq_one_letter_code
_entity_poly.pdbx_strand_id
1 'polypeptide(L)' 'MRDVRSAGEFRALDGVSCRVKKGETFGMCGRNGAGKSTMLGLMAAVIRPTRGEVVVRAG' A
#
# COMPACT_ATOMS: atom_id res chain seq x y z
N MET A 1 29.80 -17.18 -6.43
CA MET A 1 28.47 -17.77 -6.19
C MET A 1 27.84 -16.96 -5.05
N ARG A 2 26.75 -16.21 -5.28
CA ARG A 2 26.11 -15.43 -4.19
C ARG A 2 25.13 -16.35 -3.47
N ASP A 3 25.25 -16.44 -2.15
CA ASP A 3 24.29 -17.11 -1.28
C ASP A 3 22.90 -16.49 -1.46
N VAL A 4 21.96 -17.27 -2.01
CA VAL A 4 20.55 -16.89 -2.09
C VAL A 4 19.94 -17.23 -0.74
N ARG A 5 19.88 -16.25 0.16
CA ARG A 5 19.08 -16.36 1.39
C ARG A 5 17.60 -16.26 1.02
N SER A 6 16.75 -17.15 1.54
CA SER A 6 15.31 -16.97 1.40
C SER A 6 14.92 -15.70 2.16
N ALA A 7 14.47 -14.67 1.45
CA ALA A 7 13.83 -13.55 2.10
C ALA A 7 12.56 -14.08 2.77
N GLY A 8 12.40 -13.80 4.07
CA GLY A 8 11.17 -14.13 4.79
C GLY A 8 9.94 -13.47 4.15
N GLU A 9 8.78 -13.67 4.77
CA GLU A 9 7.52 -13.12 4.27
C GLU A 9 7.63 -11.58 4.08
N PHE A 10 7.52 -11.11 2.83
CA PHE A 10 7.66 -9.69 2.52
C PHE A 10 6.35 -8.95 2.77
N ARG A 11 6.39 -7.94 3.64
CA ARG A 11 5.26 -7.05 3.89
C ARG A 11 5.46 -5.73 3.17
N ALA A 12 4.66 -5.50 2.12
CA ALA A 12 4.69 -4.23 1.39
C ALA A 12 4.12 -3.07 2.21
N LEU A 13 3.15 -3.34 3.07
CA LEU A 13 2.54 -2.41 4.02
C LEU A 13 2.35 -3.14 5.35
N ASP A 14 2.56 -2.45 6.47
CA ASP A 14 2.43 -3.03 7.81
C ASP A 14 1.62 -2.09 8.70
N GLY A 15 0.35 -2.43 8.93
CA GLY A 15 -0.53 -1.69 9.85
C GLY A 15 -0.82 -0.23 9.49
N VAL A 16 -0.82 0.13 8.20
CA VAL A 16 -1.09 1.52 7.77
C VAL A 16 -2.58 1.86 7.79
N SER A 17 -2.91 3.13 8.06
CA SER A 17 -4.27 3.64 8.02
C SER A 17 -4.29 5.08 7.51
N CYS A 18 -5.22 5.39 6.61
CA CYS A 18 -5.42 6.75 6.13
C CYS A 18 -6.88 6.98 5.74
N ARG A 19 -7.31 8.23 5.69
CA ARG A 19 -8.61 8.65 5.17
C ARG A 19 -8.41 9.88 4.30
N VAL A 20 -8.88 9.82 3.06
CA VAL A 20 -8.85 10.94 2.12
C VAL A 20 -10.27 11.48 1.97
N LYS A 21 -10.48 12.76 2.21
CA LYS A 21 -11.79 13.41 2.11
C LYS A 21 -12.06 13.89 0.68
N LYS A 22 -13.34 14.11 0.36
CA LYS A 22 -13.73 14.73 -0.91
C LYS A 22 -13.07 16.11 -1.03
N GLY A 23 -12.38 16.35 -2.15
CA GLY A 23 -11.66 17.60 -2.41
C GLY A 23 -10.28 17.70 -1.77
N GLU A 24 -9.82 16.66 -1.06
CA GLU A 24 -8.47 16.63 -0.49
C GLU A 24 -7.45 16.11 -1.51
N THR A 25 -6.31 16.80 -1.60
CA THR A 25 -5.14 16.31 -2.34
C THR A 25 -4.25 15.52 -1.39
N PHE A 26 -4.09 14.22 -1.65
CA PHE A 26 -3.24 13.33 -0.87
C PHE A 26 -2.02 12.87 -1.68
N GLY A 27 -0.84 12.93 -1.07
CA GLY A 27 0.42 12.52 -1.69
C GLY A 27 1.19 11.53 -0.82
N MET A 28 1.95 10.62 -1.45
CA MET A 28 2.73 9.60 -0.76
C MET A 28 4.23 9.73 -1.09
N CYS A 29 5.07 9.85 -0.07
CA CYS A 29 6.51 10.07 -0.18
C CYS A 29 7.28 8.96 0.55
N GLY A 30 8.51 8.65 0.10
CA GLY A 30 9.37 7.65 0.72
C GLY A 30 10.34 6.98 -0.26
N ARG A 31 11.30 6.20 0.24
CA ARG A 31 12.30 5.48 -0.57
C ARG A 31 11.66 4.44 -1.49
N ASN A 32 12.42 3.98 -2.49
CA ASN A 32 12.01 2.85 -3.33
C ASN A 32 11.82 1.59 -2.44
N GLY A 33 10.77 0.82 -2.73
CA GLY A 33 10.40 -0.35 -1.92
C GLY A 33 9.54 -0.04 -0.67
N ALA A 34 9.29 1.22 -0.32
CA ALA A 34 8.51 1.58 0.87
C ALA A 34 6.98 1.33 0.77
N GLY A 35 6.50 0.61 -0.25
CA GLY A 35 5.07 0.27 -0.39
C GLY A 35 4.18 1.32 -1.06
N LYS A 36 4.73 2.42 -1.59
CA LYS A 36 3.94 3.52 -2.19
C LYS A 36 3.00 3.08 -3.31
N SER A 37 3.55 2.40 -4.32
CA SER A 37 2.74 1.90 -5.45
C SER A 37 1.73 0.83 -5.00
N THR A 38 2.06 0.04 -3.97
CA THR A 38 1.12 -0.91 -3.38
C THR A 38 -0.06 -0.18 -2.73
N MET A 39 0.19 0.88 -1.96
CA MET A 39 -0.87 1.68 -1.34
C MET A 39 -1.76 2.37 -2.37
N LEU A 40 -1.17 2.95 -3.42
CA LEU A 40 -1.94 3.54 -4.53
C LEU A 40 -2.76 2.48 -5.28
N GLY A 41 -2.20 1.30 -5.52
CA GLY A 41 -2.91 0.19 -6.15
C GLY A 41 -4.08 -0.34 -5.32
N LEU A 42 -3.95 -0.35 -3.99
CA LEU A 42 -5.05 -0.67 -3.06
C LEU A 42 -6.16 0.38 -3.14
N MET A 43 -5.82 1.67 -3.10
CA MET A 43 -6.80 2.77 -3.20
C MET A 43 -7.55 2.76 -4.54
N ALA A 44 -6.86 2.44 -5.63
CA ALA A 44 -7.44 2.33 -6.97
C ALA A 44 -8.17 1.00 -7.21
N ALA A 45 -8.28 0.12 -6.21
CA ALA A 45 -8.84 -1.23 -6.31
C ALA A 45 -8.19 -2.13 -7.37
N VAL A 46 -6.95 -1.83 -7.79
CA VAL A 46 -6.14 -2.66 -8.70
C VAL A 46 -5.54 -3.86 -7.97
N ILE A 47 -5.29 -3.71 -6.67
CA ILE A 47 -4.73 -4.73 -5.78
C ILE A 47 -5.74 -4.99 -4.66
N ARG A 48 -5.88 -6.25 -4.22
CA ARG A 48 -6.68 -6.61 -3.04
C ARG A 48 -5.81 -6.62 -1.77
N PRO A 49 -6.32 -6.14 -0.62
CA PRO A 49 -5.59 -6.21 0.63
C PRO A 49 -5.43 -7.66 1.12
N THR A 50 -4.25 -8.00 1.64
CA THR A 50 -4.03 -9.30 2.31
C THR A 50 -4.75 -9.35 3.67
N ARG A 51 -4.82 -8.20 4.37
CA ARG A 51 -5.53 -7.99 5.64
C ARG A 51 -6.06 -6.56 5.70
N GLY A 52 -7.12 -6.33 6.48
CA GLY A 52 -7.78 -5.03 6.59
C GLY A 52 -8.74 -4.75 5.43
N GLU A 53 -9.13 -3.49 5.27
CA GLU A 53 -10.14 -3.07 4.30
C GLU A 53 -9.76 -1.74 3.61
N VAL A 54 -10.29 -1.56 2.40
CA VAL A 54 -10.28 -0.29 1.67
C VAL A 54 -11.72 0.00 1.28
N VAL A 55 -12.24 1.15 1.71
CA VAL A 55 -13.63 1.55 1.47
C VAL A 55 -13.64 2.84 0.65
N VAL A 56 -14.25 2.78 -0.54
CA VAL A 56 -14.52 3.95 -1.38
C VAL A 56 -16.00 4.28 -1.27
N ARG A 57 -16.32 5.49 -0.82
CA ARG A 57 -17.70 5.98 -0.76
C ARG A 57 -18.00 6.74 -2.04
N ALA A 58 -18.92 6.23 -2.85
CA ALA A 58 -19.55 7.02 -3.90
C ALA A 58 -20.41 8.10 -3.22
N GLY A 59 -20.26 9.34 -3.68
CA GLY A 59 -21.07 10.48 -3.23
C GLY A 59 -22.44 10.51 -3.89
#